data_AF-A0A939BCV2-F1
#
_entry.id   AF-A0A939BCV2-F1
#
_cell.length_a   1.000
_cell.length_b   1.000
_cell.length_c   1.000
_cell.angle_alpha   90.00
_cell.angle_beta   90.00
_cell.angle_gamma   90.00
#
_symmetry.space_group_name_H-M   'P 1'
#
loop_
_entity.id
_entity.type
_entity.pdbx_description
1 polymer ?
#
loop_
_entity_poly.entity_id
_entity_poly.type
_entity_poly.pdbx_seq_one_letter_code
_entity_poly.pdbx_strand_id
1 'polypeptide(L)'
;MLYPVFDFSVYSIKTPIKNIKHFLFDLKCCRDRILKGYCEKDAWDMDRWFLEVVPGVLDCLREQVDSYPSNLPDKQVSENGGASCGVQSISLEDDGRLAEWKGILKEMADAFRAADKNCADFVICPTEKAIAERKRAMALLDKYFDDLWN
;
A
#
# COMPACT_ATOMS: atom_id res chain seq x y z
N MET A 1 2.64 5.51 23.78
CA MET A 1 3.92 4.81 24.03
C MET A 1 4.32 4.18 22.71
N LEU A 2 5.40 4.67 22.09
CA LEU A 2 5.92 4.09 20.86
C LEU A 2 6.58 2.75 21.20
N TYR A 3 6.20 1.68 20.51
CA TYR A 3 7.02 0.50 20.43
C TYR A 3 7.58 0.46 19.01
N PRO A 4 8.82 0.90 18.78
CA PRO A 4 9.49 0.56 17.53
C PRO A 4 9.35 -0.95 17.32
N VAL A 5 9.01 -1.36 16.10
CA VAL A 5 8.76 -2.77 15.78
C VAL A 5 9.93 -3.63 16.26
N PHE A 6 11.15 -3.08 16.23
CA PHE A 6 12.31 -3.55 16.98
C PHE A 6 13.04 -2.36 17.59
N ASP A 7 12.94 -2.17 18.90
CA ASP A 7 13.72 -1.15 19.59
C ASP A 7 14.89 -1.79 20.31
N PHE A 8 16.05 -1.76 19.66
CA PHE A 8 17.27 -2.28 20.28
C PHE A 8 17.77 -1.40 21.44
N SER A 9 17.28 -0.16 21.58
CA SER A 9 17.62 0.72 22.70
C SER A 9 16.96 0.28 24.02
N VAL A 10 15.95 -0.59 23.96
CA VAL A 10 15.24 -1.16 25.13
C VAL A 10 16.08 -2.21 25.86
N TYR A 11 17.14 -2.74 25.24
CA TYR A 11 18.02 -3.72 25.86
C TYR A 11 18.98 -3.06 26.87
N SER A 12 18.50 -2.83 28.10
CA SER A 12 19.33 -2.27 29.19
C SER A 12 20.03 -3.36 30.00
N ILE A 13 21.36 -3.27 30.16
CA ILE A 13 22.18 -4.22 30.96
C ILE A 13 21.65 -4.38 32.41
N LYS A 14 20.89 -3.40 32.91
CA LYS A 14 20.35 -3.38 34.29
C LYS A 14 19.21 -4.37 34.55
N THR A 15 18.53 -4.89 33.52
CA THR A 15 17.38 -5.82 33.68
C THR A 15 17.42 -7.01 32.71
N PRO A 16 18.32 -7.98 32.92
CA PRO A 16 18.62 -9.03 31.93
C PRO A 16 17.43 -9.94 31.60
N ILE A 17 16.57 -10.29 32.58
CA ILE A 17 15.42 -11.17 32.34
C ILE A 17 14.35 -10.49 31.48
N LYS A 18 14.11 -9.19 31.68
CA LYS A 18 13.15 -8.42 30.88
C LYS A 18 13.64 -8.31 29.43
N ASN A 19 14.94 -8.10 29.25
CA ASN A 19 15.58 -8.08 27.94
C ASN A 19 15.41 -9.40 27.17
N ILE A 20 15.61 -10.55 27.84
CA ILE A 20 15.44 -11.87 27.20
C ILE A 20 13.98 -12.06 26.76
N LYS A 21 13.00 -11.66 27.59
CA LYS A 21 11.59 -11.73 27.21
C LYS A 21 11.26 -10.85 26.01
N HIS A 22 11.78 -9.61 25.97
CA HIS A 22 11.61 -8.72 24.83
C HIS A 22 12.26 -9.29 23.56
N PHE A 23 13.47 -9.85 23.66
CA PHE A 23 14.14 -10.50 22.54
C PHE A 23 13.34 -11.67 21.97
N LEU A 24 12.82 -12.56 22.83
CA LEU A 24 11.99 -13.69 22.38
C LEU A 24 10.67 -13.21 21.75
N PHE A 25 10.08 -12.13 22.28
CA PHE A 25 8.89 -11.51 21.72
C PHE A 25 9.17 -10.88 20.35
N ASP A 26 10.30 -10.20 20.19
CA ASP A 26 10.76 -9.65 18.92
C ASP A 26 10.99 -10.77 17.90
N LEU A 27 11.64 -11.87 18.30
CA LEU A 27 11.84 -13.04 17.43
C LEU A 27 10.52 -13.67 16.99
N LYS A 28 9.53 -13.78 17.89
CA LYS A 28 8.17 -14.19 17.55
C LYS A 28 7.56 -13.24 16.52
N CYS A 29 7.72 -11.93 16.69
CA CYS A 29 7.20 -10.94 15.75
C CYS A 29 7.85 -11.07 14.35
N CYS A 30 9.17 -11.28 14.27
CA CYS A 30 9.86 -11.57 13.02
C CYS A 30 9.26 -12.81 12.33
N ARG A 31 9.08 -13.90 13.08
CA ARG A 31 8.50 -15.14 12.56
C ARG A 31 7.08 -14.92 12.04
N ASP A 32 6.24 -14.22 12.81
CA ASP A 32 4.86 -13.94 12.42
C ASP A 32 4.82 -13.10 11.14
N ARG A 33 5.68 -12.09 11.00
CA ARG A 33 5.75 -11.27 9.78
C ARG A 33 6.18 -12.08 8.55
N ILE A 34 7.12 -13.02 8.70
CA ILE A 34 7.53 -13.93 7.61
C ILE A 34 6.39 -14.86 7.21
N LEU A 35 5.66 -15.44 8.18
CA LEU A 35 4.65 -16.45 7.91
C LEU A 35 3.28 -15.88 7.52
N LYS A 36 2.92 -14.70 8.03
CA LYS A 36 1.57 -14.13 7.94
C LYS A 36 1.53 -12.76 7.28
N GLY A 37 2.68 -12.10 7.11
CA GLY A 37 2.75 -10.71 6.62
C GLY A 37 2.57 -9.63 7.71
N TYR A 38 2.17 -10.01 8.94
CA TYR A 38 2.01 -9.08 10.07
C TYR A 38 2.35 -9.78 11.40
N CYS A 39 2.60 -8.98 12.45
CA CYS A 39 2.79 -9.46 13.82
C CYS A 39 1.92 -8.70 14.84
N GLU A 40 2.00 -9.12 16.11
CA GLU A 40 1.24 -8.50 17.20
C GLU A 40 1.55 -7.01 17.38
N LYS A 41 2.80 -6.57 17.16
CA LYS A 41 3.15 -5.13 17.22
C LYS A 41 2.49 -4.34 16.10
N ASP A 42 2.38 -4.93 14.91
CA ASP A 42 1.78 -4.29 13.74
C ASP A 42 0.30 -4.00 13.96
N ALA A 43 -0.39 -4.83 14.74
CA ALA A 43 -1.78 -4.58 15.11
C ALA A 43 -1.97 -3.31 15.97
N TRP A 44 -0.94 -2.93 16.73
CA TRP A 44 -0.95 -1.70 17.55
C TRP A 44 -0.49 -0.45 16.79
N ASP A 45 0.16 -0.62 15.65
CA ASP A 45 0.66 0.43 14.76
C ASP A 45 0.20 0.18 13.32
N MET A 46 -1.12 -0.06 13.20
CA MET A 46 -1.73 -0.56 11.96
C MET A 46 -1.64 0.45 10.83
N ASP A 47 -1.74 1.75 11.13
CA ASP A 47 -1.61 2.80 10.13
C ASP A 47 -0.21 2.76 9.51
N ARG A 48 0.83 2.68 10.34
CA ARG A 48 2.21 2.55 9.84
C ARG A 48 2.43 1.27 9.04
N TRP A 49 1.98 0.12 9.56
CA TRP A 49 2.11 -1.14 8.84
C TRP A 49 1.47 -1.04 7.44
N PHE A 50 0.30 -0.42 7.35
CA PHE A 50 -0.40 -0.24 6.08
C PHE A 50 0.38 0.68 5.12
N LEU A 51 0.87 1.82 5.62
CA LEU A 51 1.65 2.79 4.86
C LEU A 51 3.00 2.21 4.37
N GLU A 52 3.61 1.30 5.13
CA GLU A 52 4.87 0.64 4.75
C GLU A 52 4.66 -0.53 3.78
N VAL A 53 3.62 -1.35 4.00
CA VAL A 53 3.44 -2.63 3.28
C VAL A 53 2.67 -2.49 1.98
N VAL A 54 1.52 -1.81 1.98
CA VAL A 54 0.62 -1.72 0.83
C VAL A 54 1.29 -1.13 -0.43
N PRO A 55 2.08 -0.04 -0.39
CA PRO A 55 2.73 0.46 -1.61
C PRO A 55 3.72 -0.55 -2.21
N GLY A 56 4.36 -1.38 -1.39
CA GLY A 56 5.22 -2.46 -1.87
C GLY A 56 4.43 -3.55 -2.59
N VAL A 57 3.28 -3.94 -2.05
CA VAL A 57 2.37 -4.91 -2.70
C VAL A 57 1.88 -4.37 -4.04
N LEU A 58 1.50 -3.09 -4.11
CA LEU A 58 1.04 -2.43 -5.34
C LEU A 58 2.14 -2.35 -6.42
N ASP A 59 3.39 -2.11 -6.03
CA ASP A 59 4.52 -2.17 -6.96
C ASP A 59 4.74 -3.59 -7.50
N CYS A 60 4.67 -4.61 -6.65
CA CYS A 60 4.75 -6.00 -7.09
C CYS A 60 3.64 -6.35 -8.09
N LEU A 61 2.41 -5.94 -7.82
CA LEU A 61 1.29 -6.12 -8.76
C LEU A 61 1.56 -5.39 -10.09
N ARG A 62 2.00 -4.14 -10.05
CA ARG A 62 2.32 -3.36 -11.26
C ARG A 62 3.38 -4.03 -12.13
N GLU A 63 4.40 -4.61 -11.51
CA GLU A 63 5.50 -5.27 -12.21
C GLU A 63 5.09 -6.62 -12.80
N GLN A 64 4.23 -7.36 -12.09
CA GLN A 64 3.86 -8.72 -12.45
C GLN A 64 2.60 -8.84 -13.28
N VAL A 65 1.71 -7.83 -13.27
CA VAL A 65 0.45 -7.89 -14.01
C VAL A 65 0.69 -7.83 -15.52
N ASP A 66 0.03 -8.73 -16.23
CA ASP A 66 0.02 -8.88 -17.69
C ASP A 66 -1.35 -8.59 -18.31
N SER A 67 -2.34 -8.28 -17.49
CA SER A 67 -3.74 -8.04 -17.83
C SER A 67 -4.28 -6.81 -17.10
N TYR A 68 -5.52 -6.42 -17.39
CA TYR A 68 -6.18 -5.29 -16.75
C TYR A 68 -7.69 -5.53 -16.59
N PRO A 69 -8.34 -4.86 -15.63
CA PRO A 69 -9.78 -4.98 -15.42
C PRO A 69 -10.58 -4.53 -16.64
N SER A 70 -11.61 -5.30 -17.01
CA SER A 70 -12.43 -5.01 -18.20
C SER A 70 -13.10 -3.62 -18.15
N ASN A 71 -13.42 -3.14 -16.95
CA ASN A 71 -14.14 -1.88 -16.70
C ASN A 71 -13.23 -0.69 -16.40
N LEU A 72 -11.96 -0.72 -16.84
CA LEU A 72 -11.05 0.42 -16.70
C LEU A 72 -11.74 1.70 -17.22
N PRO A 73 -11.82 2.79 -16.43
CA PRO A 73 -12.55 3.98 -16.85
C PRO A 73 -11.92 4.59 -18.08
N ASP A 74 -12.70 4.69 -19.17
CA ASP A 74 -12.24 5.37 -20.38
C ASP A 74 -11.85 6.81 -20.04
N LYS A 75 -10.61 7.16 -20.36
CA LYS A 75 -10.16 8.56 -20.31
C LYS A 75 -11.01 9.32 -21.32
N GLN A 76 -12.01 10.07 -20.82
CA GLN A 76 -12.97 10.79 -21.65
C GLN A 76 -12.23 11.64 -22.69
N VAL A 77 -12.17 11.14 -23.93
CA VAL A 77 -11.87 11.96 -25.09
C VAL A 77 -13.15 12.74 -25.35
N SER A 78 -13.03 14.06 -25.27
CA SER A 78 -14.10 15.01 -25.56
C SER A 78 -14.88 14.58 -26.81
N GLU A 79 -16.20 14.61 -26.65
CA GLU A 79 -17.23 14.24 -27.62
C GLU A 79 -16.86 14.54 -29.08
N ASN A 80 -16.96 13.53 -29.94
CA ASN A 80 -17.76 13.63 -31.16
C ASN A 80 -18.19 12.23 -31.60
N GLY A 81 -19.50 12.10 -31.85
CA GLY A 81 -20.24 10.85 -31.90
C GLY A 81 -19.91 9.91 -33.06
N GLY A 82 -20.37 8.67 -32.89
CA GLY A 82 -20.44 7.69 -33.97
C GLY A 82 -20.55 6.26 -33.44
N ALA A 83 -21.78 5.72 -33.45
CA ALA A 83 -22.05 4.33 -33.13
C ALA A 83 -21.29 3.37 -34.06
N SER A 84 -20.74 2.28 -33.52
CA SER A 84 -20.66 1.00 -34.24
C SER A 84 -20.31 -0.15 -33.29
N CYS A 85 -21.18 -1.16 -33.29
CA CYS A 85 -20.89 -2.51 -32.83
C CYS A 85 -19.99 -3.21 -33.86
N GLY A 86 -18.90 -3.86 -33.41
CA GLY A 86 -18.28 -4.95 -34.15
C GLY A 86 -16.75 -4.94 -34.21
N VAL A 87 -16.18 -6.04 -33.68
CA VAL A 87 -14.81 -6.54 -33.87
C VAL A 87 -13.72 -5.78 -33.11
N GLN A 88 -13.39 -6.27 -31.90
CA GLN A 88 -12.16 -5.89 -31.22
C GLN A 88 -10.97 -6.49 -31.98
N SER A 89 -10.25 -5.62 -32.71
CA SER A 89 -8.94 -5.93 -33.25
C SER A 89 -7.94 -6.03 -32.10
N ILE A 90 -7.62 -7.26 -31.72
CA ILE A 90 -6.55 -7.60 -30.79
C ILE A 90 -5.22 -7.09 -31.38
N SER A 91 -4.53 -6.17 -30.69
CA SER A 91 -3.05 -6.12 -30.55
C SER A 91 -2.46 -4.70 -30.35
N LEU A 92 -3.19 -3.59 -30.53
CA LEU A 92 -2.61 -2.24 -30.36
C LEU A 92 -3.23 -1.40 -29.25
N GLU A 93 -4.50 -1.63 -28.91
CA GLU A 93 -5.18 -0.95 -27.79
C GLU A 93 -4.84 -1.59 -26.43
N ASP A 94 -4.41 -2.86 -26.46
CA ASP A 94 -4.16 -3.69 -25.29
C ASP A 94 -2.96 -3.19 -24.45
N ASP A 95 -1.88 -2.78 -25.15
CA ASP A 95 -0.70 -2.18 -24.52
C ASP A 95 -1.03 -0.86 -23.81
N GLY A 96 -1.96 -0.08 -24.39
CA GLY A 96 -2.39 1.20 -23.84
C GLY A 96 -3.17 1.05 -22.54
N ARG A 97 -4.14 0.11 -22.52
CA ARG A 97 -4.95 -0.17 -21.33
C ARG A 97 -4.13 -0.84 -20.21
N LEU A 98 -3.21 -1.73 -20.56
CA LEU A 98 -2.28 -2.32 -19.60
C LEU A 98 -1.35 -1.25 -19.00
N ALA A 99 -0.84 -0.34 -19.81
CA ALA A 99 -0.02 0.78 -19.34
C ALA A 99 -0.83 1.73 -18.42
N GLU A 100 -2.10 1.97 -18.73
CA GLU A 100 -2.99 2.76 -17.89
C GLU A 100 -3.23 2.09 -16.53
N TRP A 101 -3.50 0.78 -16.52
CA TRP A 101 -3.66 0.03 -15.28
C TRP A 101 -2.39 0.06 -14.42
N LYS A 102 -1.22 -0.15 -15.04
CA LYS A 102 0.08 0.01 -14.35
C LYS A 102 0.28 1.44 -13.83
N GLY A 103 -0.25 2.43 -14.52
CA GLY A 103 -0.31 3.84 -14.08
C GLY A 103 -1.17 4.04 -12.83
N ILE A 104 -2.35 3.42 -12.78
CA ILE A 104 -3.25 3.46 -11.62
C ILE A 104 -2.59 2.81 -10.40
N LEU A 105 -2.02 1.61 -10.54
CA LEU A 105 -1.31 0.93 -9.46
C LEU A 105 -0.15 1.78 -8.91
N LYS A 106 0.58 2.46 -9.80
CA LYS A 106 1.62 3.40 -9.40
C LYS A 106 1.06 4.60 -8.64
N GLU A 107 -0.05 5.20 -9.11
CA GLU A 107 -0.69 6.33 -8.42
C GLU A 107 -1.11 5.93 -7.00
N MET A 108 -1.72 4.75 -6.84
CA MET A 108 -2.10 4.22 -5.53
C MET A 108 -0.87 4.09 -4.62
N ALA A 109 0.21 3.47 -5.10
CA ALA A 109 1.44 3.29 -4.32
C ALA A 109 2.07 4.64 -3.92
N ASP A 110 2.09 5.61 -4.83
CA ASP A 110 2.63 6.94 -4.57
C ASP A 110 1.78 7.72 -3.57
N ALA A 111 0.45 7.55 -3.58
CA ALA A 111 -0.44 8.14 -2.58
C ALA A 111 -0.15 7.61 -1.16
N PHE A 112 0.09 6.30 -1.00
CA PHE A 112 0.49 5.72 0.28
C PHE A 112 1.85 6.27 0.77
N ARG A 113 2.83 6.39 -0.13
CA ARG A 113 4.14 6.98 0.22
C ARG A 113 4.04 8.46 0.57
N ALA A 114 3.15 9.21 -0.08
CA ALA A 114 2.90 10.61 0.26
C ALA A 114 2.27 10.73 1.66
N ALA A 115 1.37 9.80 2.02
CA ALA A 115 0.79 9.72 3.35
C ALA A 115 1.84 9.38 4.43
N ASP A 116 2.82 8.53 4.12
CA ASP A 116 3.93 8.16 5.03
C ASP A 116 4.92 9.32 5.27
N LYS A 117 5.37 9.99 4.20
CA LYS A 117 6.33 11.11 4.31
C LYS A 117 5.84 12.26 5.19
N ASN A 118 4.52 12.48 5.26
CA ASN A 118 3.92 13.51 6.11
C ASN A 118 3.61 13.03 7.54
N CYS A 119 3.95 11.78 7.88
CA CYS A 119 3.80 11.18 9.21
C CYS A 119 5.08 11.26 10.07
N ALA A 120 6.17 11.82 9.53
CA ALA A 120 7.51 11.68 10.11
C ALA A 120 7.74 12.34 11.49
N ASP A 121 6.81 13.17 11.99
CA ASP A 121 6.95 13.84 13.29
C ASP A 121 5.96 13.30 14.34
N PHE A 122 6.38 12.25 15.06
CA PHE A 122 5.58 11.49 16.05
C PHE A 122 5.19 12.23 17.34
N VAL A 123 5.64 13.47 17.53
CA VAL A 123 5.31 14.29 18.71
C VAL A 123 4.04 15.13 18.47
N ILE A 124 3.59 15.24 17.23
CA ILE A 124 2.51 16.14 16.82
C ILE A 124 1.41 15.31 16.19
N CYS A 125 0.14 15.59 16.55
CA CYS A 125 -1.02 15.05 15.84
C CYS A 125 -0.79 15.12 14.33
N PRO A 126 -1.16 14.07 13.55
CA PRO A 126 -0.93 14.08 12.12
C PRO A 126 -1.50 15.37 11.52
N THR A 127 -0.69 16.06 10.71
CA THR A 127 -1.08 17.32 10.09
C THR A 127 -2.35 17.12 9.25
N GLU A 128 -3.16 18.17 9.07
CA GLU A 128 -4.34 18.08 8.19
C GLU A 128 -3.98 17.57 6.80
N LYS A 129 -2.79 17.95 6.32
CA LYS A 129 -2.22 17.43 5.07
C LYS A 129 -1.97 15.92 5.13
N ALA A 130 -1.32 15.41 6.18
CA ALA A 130 -1.10 13.97 6.35
C ALA A 130 -2.43 13.19 6.40
N ILE A 131 -3.44 13.72 7.09
CA ILE A 131 -4.78 13.12 7.14
C ILE A 131 -5.43 13.12 5.75
N ALA A 132 -5.30 14.21 4.99
CA ALA A 132 -5.84 14.31 3.64
C ALA A 132 -5.18 13.30 2.69
N GLU A 133 -3.85 13.15 2.73
CA GLU A 133 -3.13 12.17 1.92
C GLU A 133 -3.51 10.73 2.28
N ARG A 134 -3.65 10.42 3.59
CA ARG A 134 -4.15 9.10 4.03
C ARG A 134 -5.55 8.82 3.48
N LYS A 135 -6.47 9.79 3.58
CA LYS A 135 -7.82 9.66 3.03
C LYS A 135 -7.81 9.44 1.52
N ARG A 136 -6.96 10.17 0.79
CA ARG A 136 -6.78 10.00 -0.65
C ARG A 136 -6.28 8.59 -0.99
N ALA A 137 -5.24 8.12 -0.31
CA ALA A 137 -4.70 6.78 -0.54
C ALA A 137 -5.74 5.68 -0.31
N MET A 138 -6.52 5.79 0.77
CA MET A 138 -7.61 4.85 1.06
C MET A 138 -8.75 4.95 0.06
N ALA A 139 -9.11 6.15 -0.42
CA ALA A 139 -10.15 6.31 -1.42
C ALA A 139 -9.75 5.72 -2.78
N LEU A 140 -8.48 5.83 -3.16
CA LEU A 140 -7.95 5.17 -4.36
C LEU A 140 -7.96 3.65 -4.21
N LEU A 141 -7.60 3.14 -3.03
CA LEU A 141 -7.66 1.71 -2.73
C LEU A 141 -9.09 1.18 -2.80
N ASP A 142 -10.04 1.85 -2.15
CA ASP A 142 -11.46 1.50 -2.17
C ASP A 142 -12.02 1.48 -3.61
N LYS A 143 -11.69 2.52 -4.40
CA LYS A 143 -12.16 2.65 -5.79
C LYS A 143 -11.76 1.47 -6.67
N TYR A 144 -10.53 0.96 -6.52
CA TYR A 144 -9.98 -0.08 -7.38
C TYR A 144 -9.79 -1.41 -6.65
N PHE A 145 -10.37 -1.58 -5.46
CA PHE A 145 -10.12 -2.74 -4.62
C PHE A 145 -10.51 -4.04 -5.34
N ASP A 146 -11.72 -4.09 -5.88
CA ASP A 146 -12.24 -5.27 -6.59
C ASP A 146 -11.49 -5.56 -7.90
N ASP A 147 -10.77 -4.57 -8.42
CA ASP A 147 -10.02 -4.65 -9.67
C ASP A 147 -8.60 -5.21 -9.50
N LEU A 148 -8.09 -5.32 -8.26
CA LEU A 148 -6.73 -5.83 -8.00
C LEU A 148 -6.56 -7.33 -8.28
N TRP A 149 -7.67 -8.08 -8.44
CA TRP A 149 -7.67 -9.54 -8.57
C TRP A 149 -8.44 -10.07 -9.81
N ASN A 150 -8.82 -9.18 -10.73
CA ASN A 150 -9.50 -9.54 -11.98
C ASN A 150 -8.52 -9.88 -13.10
#